data_AF-A0A433RQK4-F1
#
_entry.id   AF-A0A433RQK4-F1
#
_cell.length_a   1.000
_cell.length_b   1.000
_cell.length_c   1.000
_cell.angle_alpha   90.00
_cell.angle_beta   90.00
_cell.angle_gamma   90.00
#
_symmetry.space_group_name_H-M   'P 1'
#
loop_
_entity.id
_entity.type
_entity.pdbx_description
1 polymer ?
#
loop_
_entity_poly.entity_id
_entity_poly.type
_entity_poly.pdbx_seq_one_letter_code
_entity_poly.pdbx_strand_id
1 'polypeptide(L)'
;MQSKTGIHYTYEKRGAKTLCVMLSGTNYTYDKPLMYYGSMLMKEKNIDTVQVHYEYDDAFFTQATATITERITADVSSVIDEVLEAGQYERILFYGKSLGTLPLSYAYVTAQWDVEVAFIILTPLLQFEGFTEGLLASDKPMFVVIGTEDGHYRADHVKRLAQKATLLEIPGANHSLEQREPNVDVALQHLLDIQQRIQQFMKEW
;
A
#
# COMPACT_ATOMS: atom_id res chain seq x y z
N MET A 1 -16.50 -1.17 -11.43
CA MET A 1 -17.55 -0.42 -10.70
C MET A 1 -17.15 1.04 -10.65
N GLN A 2 -18.01 1.93 -10.18
CA GLN A 2 -17.72 3.36 -10.06
C GLN A 2 -18.36 3.88 -8.78
N SER A 3 -17.60 4.62 -7.97
CA SER A 3 -18.11 5.18 -6.72
C SER A 3 -19.09 6.33 -6.96
N LYS A 4 -19.80 6.74 -5.91
CA LYS A 4 -20.67 7.94 -5.92
C LYS A 4 -19.96 9.21 -6.41
N THR A 5 -18.64 9.32 -6.23
CA THR A 5 -17.81 10.45 -6.66
C THR A 5 -17.17 10.26 -8.03
N GLY A 6 -17.45 9.15 -8.71
CA GLY A 6 -16.96 8.88 -10.06
C GLY A 6 -15.64 8.10 -10.13
N ILE A 7 -15.07 7.68 -9.00
CA ILE A 7 -13.81 6.92 -8.97
C ILE A 7 -14.06 5.47 -9.40
N HIS A 8 -13.34 5.03 -10.41
CA HIS A 8 -13.44 3.65 -10.87
C HIS A 8 -12.75 2.71 -9.89
N TYR A 9 -13.32 1.53 -9.69
CA TYR A 9 -12.70 0.49 -8.87
C TYR A 9 -13.08 -0.92 -9.36
N THR A 10 -12.22 -1.88 -9.12
CA THR A 10 -12.51 -3.31 -9.27
C THR A 10 -12.75 -3.90 -7.90
N TYR A 11 -13.88 -4.57 -7.71
CA TYR A 11 -14.20 -5.27 -6.47
C TYR A 11 -14.44 -6.75 -6.77
N GLU A 12 -13.54 -7.60 -6.27
CA GLU A 12 -13.62 -9.05 -6.40
C GLU A 12 -14.14 -9.66 -5.10
N LYS A 13 -15.43 -9.99 -5.09
CA LYS A 13 -16.09 -10.63 -3.94
C LYS A 13 -15.97 -12.16 -4.03
N ARG A 14 -15.50 -12.79 -2.96
CA ARG A 14 -15.36 -14.24 -2.78
C ARG A 14 -16.11 -14.75 -1.55
N GLY A 15 -16.75 -13.83 -0.81
CA GLY A 15 -17.47 -14.14 0.42
C GLY A 15 -16.54 -14.25 1.64
N ALA A 16 -15.33 -13.70 1.53
CA ALA A 16 -14.38 -13.67 2.63
C ALA A 16 -14.83 -12.71 3.74
N LYS A 17 -14.32 -12.95 4.96
CA LYS A 17 -14.43 -12.00 6.08
C LYS A 17 -13.29 -10.99 6.13
N THR A 18 -12.32 -11.14 5.23
CA THR A 18 -11.19 -10.22 5.09
C THR A 18 -11.30 -9.49 3.76
N LEU A 19 -11.16 -8.18 3.81
CA LEU A 19 -11.01 -7.32 2.64
C LEU A 19 -9.55 -6.88 2.50
N CYS A 20 -8.98 -6.97 1.30
CA CYS A 20 -7.74 -6.31 0.95
C CYS A 20 -8.05 -5.05 0.11
N VAL A 21 -7.70 -3.88 0.63
CA VAL A 21 -7.78 -2.60 -0.09
C VAL A 21 -6.43 -2.33 -0.75
N MET A 22 -6.39 -2.43 -2.07
CA MET A 22 -5.17 -2.26 -2.86
C MET A 22 -5.12 -0.87 -3.49
N LEU A 23 -4.00 -0.17 -3.28
CA LEU A 23 -3.77 1.21 -3.70
C LEU A 23 -2.48 1.30 -4.51
N SER A 24 -2.61 1.55 -5.81
CA SER A 24 -1.49 1.61 -6.77
C SER A 24 -0.62 2.87 -6.62
N GLY A 25 0.59 2.82 -7.18
CA GLY A 25 1.45 4.00 -7.29
C GLY A 25 1.20 4.76 -8.59
N THR A 26 1.75 5.99 -8.70
CA THR A 26 1.77 6.75 -9.95
C THR A 26 2.34 5.91 -11.09
N ASN A 27 1.56 5.72 -12.17
CA ASN A 27 1.91 4.89 -13.32
C ASN A 27 2.31 3.42 -13.01
N TYR A 28 1.98 2.92 -11.80
CA TYR A 28 2.27 1.56 -11.35
C TYR A 28 0.95 0.81 -11.15
N THR A 29 0.32 0.43 -12.26
CA THR A 29 -0.99 -0.23 -12.28
C THR A 29 -0.96 -1.64 -11.66
N TYR A 30 -2.14 -2.23 -11.50
CA TYR A 30 -2.31 -3.56 -10.89
C TYR A 30 -1.69 -4.72 -11.70
N ASP A 31 -1.31 -4.48 -12.96
CA ASP A 31 -0.62 -5.44 -13.81
C ASP A 31 0.90 -5.48 -13.60
N LYS A 32 1.43 -4.55 -12.79
CA LYS A 32 2.87 -4.50 -12.48
C LYS A 32 3.22 -5.50 -11.36
N PRO A 33 4.43 -6.10 -11.37
CA PRO A 33 4.75 -7.29 -10.57
C PRO A 33 4.36 -7.22 -9.09
N LEU A 34 4.67 -6.12 -8.38
CA LEU A 34 4.37 -6.00 -6.95
C LEU A 34 2.86 -6.01 -6.65
N MET A 35 2.05 -5.42 -7.52
CA MET A 35 0.59 -5.36 -7.36
C MET A 35 -0.07 -6.63 -7.93
N TYR A 36 0.45 -7.13 -9.04
CA TYR A 36 -0.05 -8.33 -9.72
C TYR A 36 0.08 -9.56 -8.83
N TYR A 37 1.28 -9.83 -8.31
CA TYR A 37 1.51 -10.96 -7.42
C TYR A 37 0.84 -10.77 -6.06
N GLY A 38 0.72 -9.52 -5.57
CA GLY A 38 -0.10 -9.22 -4.40
C GLY A 38 -1.56 -9.60 -4.60
N SER A 39 -2.15 -9.23 -5.74
CA SER A 39 -3.55 -9.57 -6.10
C SER A 39 -3.73 -11.08 -6.25
N MET A 40 -2.75 -11.76 -6.90
CA MET A 40 -2.73 -13.21 -7.04
C MET A 40 -2.69 -13.90 -5.68
N LEU A 41 -1.89 -13.40 -4.74
CA LEU A 41 -1.80 -13.93 -3.39
C LEU A 41 -3.14 -13.77 -2.63
N MET A 42 -3.79 -12.61 -2.72
CA MET A 42 -5.11 -12.42 -2.08
C MET A 42 -6.14 -13.41 -2.62
N LYS A 43 -6.11 -13.65 -3.94
CA LYS A 43 -6.95 -14.67 -4.59
C LYS A 43 -6.62 -16.08 -4.08
N GLU A 44 -5.34 -16.43 -3.95
CA GLU A 44 -4.90 -17.72 -3.41
C GLU A 44 -5.39 -17.94 -1.97
N LYS A 45 -5.39 -16.88 -1.14
CA LYS A 45 -5.85 -16.93 0.25
C LYS A 45 -7.37 -16.74 0.41
N ASN A 46 -8.12 -16.69 -0.69
CA ASN A 46 -9.57 -16.44 -0.69
C ASN A 46 -9.96 -15.18 0.08
N ILE A 47 -9.25 -14.08 -0.16
CA ILE A 47 -9.51 -12.75 0.40
C ILE A 47 -10.27 -11.92 -0.65
N ASP A 48 -11.28 -11.16 -0.23
CA ASP A 48 -12.00 -10.23 -1.09
C ASP A 48 -11.08 -9.02 -1.36
N THR A 49 -11.05 -8.51 -2.59
CA THR A 49 -10.14 -7.40 -2.93
C THR A 49 -10.88 -6.24 -3.55
N VAL A 50 -10.55 -5.02 -3.14
CA VAL A 50 -10.86 -3.81 -3.89
C VAL A 50 -9.58 -3.16 -4.42
N GLN A 51 -9.55 -2.88 -5.71
CA GLN A 51 -8.51 -2.12 -6.40
C GLN A 51 -9.09 -0.77 -6.79
N VAL A 52 -8.53 0.31 -6.25
CA VAL A 52 -8.98 1.68 -6.57
C VAL A 52 -8.25 2.19 -7.80
N HIS A 53 -8.98 2.64 -8.82
CA HIS A 53 -8.42 3.16 -10.07
C HIS A 53 -8.51 4.69 -10.06
N TYR A 54 -7.53 5.32 -9.42
CA TYR A 54 -7.27 6.75 -9.55
C TYR A 54 -6.14 7.00 -10.53
N GLU A 55 -6.23 8.11 -11.26
CA GLU A 55 -5.18 8.63 -12.12
C GLU A 55 -5.17 10.15 -11.99
N TYR A 56 -3.97 10.72 -11.93
CA TYR A 56 -3.76 12.15 -11.79
C TYR A 56 -2.74 12.60 -12.83
N ASP A 57 -2.91 13.81 -13.35
CA ASP A 57 -1.98 14.41 -14.31
C ASP A 57 -0.74 15.01 -13.60
N ASP A 58 0.26 15.40 -14.39
CA ASP A 58 1.47 16.00 -13.84
C ASP A 58 1.20 17.32 -13.11
N ALA A 59 0.18 18.07 -13.54
CA ALA A 59 -0.21 19.34 -12.91
C ALA A 59 -0.70 19.11 -11.47
N PHE A 60 -1.41 18.01 -11.20
CA PHE A 60 -1.85 17.64 -9.87
C PHE A 60 -0.67 17.53 -8.89
N PHE A 61 0.46 16.97 -9.33
CA PHE A 61 1.65 16.77 -8.50
C PHE A 61 2.47 18.05 -8.25
N THR A 62 2.11 19.17 -8.87
CA THR A 62 2.73 20.48 -8.59
C THR A 62 2.12 21.19 -7.37
N GLN A 63 1.01 20.66 -6.84
CA GLN A 63 0.33 21.22 -5.66
C GLN A 63 1.07 20.91 -4.36
N ALA A 64 0.64 21.54 -3.27
CA ALA A 64 1.16 21.23 -1.94
C ALA A 64 0.86 19.77 -1.56
N THR A 65 1.79 19.12 -0.86
CA THR A 65 1.67 17.73 -0.38
C THR A 65 0.36 17.49 0.40
N ALA A 66 -0.07 18.46 1.21
CA ALA A 66 -1.32 18.38 1.95
C ALA A 66 -2.54 18.26 1.01
N THR A 67 -2.61 19.08 -0.04
CA THR A 67 -3.68 19.07 -1.03
C THR A 67 -3.69 17.78 -1.85
N ILE A 68 -2.51 17.30 -2.25
CA ILE A 68 -2.36 16.01 -2.95
C ILE A 68 -2.90 14.88 -2.07
N THR A 69 -2.47 14.84 -0.81
CA THR A 69 -2.85 13.80 0.15
C THR A 69 -4.35 13.84 0.46
N GLU A 70 -4.91 15.02 0.70
CA GLU A 70 -6.33 15.20 0.97
C GLU A 70 -7.18 14.70 -0.21
N ARG A 71 -6.80 15.06 -1.45
CA ARG A 71 -7.53 14.64 -2.63
C ARG A 71 -7.48 13.12 -2.83
N ILE A 72 -6.30 12.51 -2.74
CA ILE A 72 -6.17 11.05 -2.90
C ILE A 72 -6.93 10.32 -1.79
N THR A 73 -6.85 10.81 -0.56
CA THR A 73 -7.57 10.23 0.57
C THR A 73 -9.08 10.30 0.36
N ALA A 74 -9.60 11.42 -0.13
CA ALA A 74 -11.03 11.57 -0.44
C ALA A 74 -11.48 10.61 -1.55
N ASP A 75 -10.70 10.50 -2.63
CA ASP A 75 -11.00 9.60 -3.75
C ASP A 75 -11.01 8.14 -3.28
N VAL A 76 -10.02 7.73 -2.47
CA VAL A 76 -9.93 6.38 -1.90
C VAL A 76 -11.06 6.09 -0.89
N SER A 77 -11.34 7.02 0.04
CA SER A 77 -12.40 6.85 1.04
C SER A 77 -13.77 6.66 0.38
N SER A 78 -14.04 7.39 -0.72
CA SER A 78 -15.31 7.25 -1.45
C SER A 78 -15.58 5.84 -1.95
N VAL A 79 -14.52 5.10 -2.30
CA VAL A 79 -14.62 3.70 -2.74
C VAL A 79 -14.70 2.76 -1.55
N ILE A 80 -13.87 2.97 -0.53
CA ILE A 80 -13.85 2.11 0.65
C ILE A 80 -15.20 2.14 1.36
N ASP A 81 -15.77 3.32 1.58
CA ASP A 81 -17.06 3.47 2.25
C ASP A 81 -18.15 2.67 1.54
N GLU A 82 -18.18 2.72 0.20
CA GLU A 82 -19.14 1.95 -0.61
C GLU A 82 -18.92 0.43 -0.53
N VAL A 83 -17.65 0.00 -0.52
CA VAL A 83 -17.30 -1.43 -0.39
C VAL A 83 -17.63 -1.97 1.00
N LEU A 84 -17.42 -1.17 2.04
CA LEU A 84 -17.74 -1.53 3.42
C LEU A 84 -19.24 -1.52 3.67
N GLU A 85 -20.00 -0.59 3.09
CA GLU A 85 -21.48 -0.61 3.11
C GLU A 85 -22.05 -1.90 2.47
N ALA A 86 -21.40 -2.41 1.41
CA ALA A 86 -21.82 -3.61 0.68
C ALA A 86 -21.28 -4.94 1.26
N GLY A 87 -20.43 -4.87 2.28
CA GLY A 87 -19.70 -6.00 2.86
C GLY A 87 -19.90 -6.14 4.36
N GLN A 88 -19.54 -7.30 4.90
CA GLN A 88 -19.45 -7.51 6.35
C GLN A 88 -18.10 -8.14 6.64
N TYR A 89 -17.11 -7.27 6.85
CA TYR A 89 -15.72 -7.64 7.08
C TYR A 89 -15.40 -7.63 8.57
N GLU A 90 -14.53 -8.55 8.97
CA GLU A 90 -13.97 -8.65 10.32
C GLU A 90 -12.51 -8.17 10.33
N ARG A 91 -11.85 -8.17 9.17
CA ARG A 91 -10.47 -7.72 8.99
C ARG A 91 -10.30 -6.92 7.69
N ILE A 92 -9.46 -5.88 7.71
CA ILE A 92 -9.09 -5.10 6.53
C ILE A 92 -7.56 -5.02 6.41
N LEU A 93 -7.04 -5.50 5.29
CA LEU A 93 -5.63 -5.37 4.93
C LEU A 93 -5.48 -4.24 3.91
N PHE A 94 -4.76 -3.20 4.27
CA PHE A 94 -4.37 -2.18 3.31
C PHE A 94 -3.07 -2.59 2.61
N TYR A 95 -3.03 -2.47 1.29
CA TYR A 95 -1.87 -2.81 0.46
C TYR A 95 -1.57 -1.63 -0.46
N GLY A 96 -0.63 -0.77 -0.05
CA GLY A 96 -0.29 0.47 -0.75
C GLY A 96 1.09 0.42 -1.38
N LYS A 97 1.24 1.01 -2.57
CA LYS A 97 2.54 1.24 -3.22
C LYS A 97 2.75 2.72 -3.51
N SER A 98 3.88 3.30 -3.11
CA SER A 98 4.26 4.68 -3.41
C SER A 98 3.12 5.67 -3.15
N LEU A 99 2.53 6.29 -4.19
CA LEU A 99 1.39 7.19 -4.09
C LEU A 99 0.23 6.62 -3.25
N GLY A 100 -0.10 5.34 -3.43
CA GLY A 100 -1.14 4.65 -2.67
C GLY A 100 -0.84 4.48 -1.18
N THR A 101 0.37 4.82 -0.72
CA THR A 101 0.73 4.83 0.70
C THR A 101 0.35 6.14 1.40
N LEU A 102 0.04 7.21 0.65
CA LEU A 102 -0.34 8.50 1.24
C LEU A 102 -1.59 8.40 2.13
N PRO A 103 -2.73 7.85 1.66
CA PRO A 103 -3.92 7.73 2.52
C PRO A 103 -3.67 6.84 3.74
N LEU A 104 -2.82 5.82 3.58
CA LEU A 104 -2.46 4.93 4.69
C LEU A 104 -1.80 5.75 5.80
N SER A 105 -0.74 6.48 5.45
CA SER A 105 0.10 7.21 6.39
C SER A 105 -0.59 8.39 7.06
N TYR A 106 -1.42 9.13 6.33
CA TYR A 106 -1.99 10.39 6.82
C TYR A 106 -3.41 10.26 7.37
N ALA A 107 -4.12 9.17 7.07
CA ALA A 107 -5.50 8.99 7.50
C ALA A 107 -5.77 7.61 8.13
N TYR A 108 -5.52 6.52 7.41
CA TYR A 108 -6.07 5.22 7.81
C TYR A 108 -5.32 4.54 8.97
N VAL A 109 -4.02 4.79 9.12
CA VAL A 109 -3.24 4.22 10.21
C VAL A 109 -3.69 4.73 11.59
N THR A 110 -4.19 5.96 11.69
CA THR A 110 -4.70 6.57 12.94
C THR A 110 -6.23 6.55 13.05
N ALA A 111 -6.95 6.25 11.96
CA ALA A 111 -8.40 6.12 11.99
C ALA A 111 -8.87 5.05 12.99
N GLN A 112 -10.06 5.26 13.54
CA GLN A 112 -10.77 4.27 14.34
C GLN A 112 -11.45 3.29 13.39
N TRP A 113 -11.29 2.00 13.69
CA TRP A 113 -11.88 0.91 12.92
C TRP A 113 -12.57 -0.04 13.88
N ASP A 114 -13.80 -0.44 13.55
CA ASP A 114 -14.55 -1.46 14.31
C ASP A 114 -14.08 -2.89 14.01
N VAL A 115 -13.04 -3.03 13.18
CA VAL A 115 -12.50 -4.27 12.64
C VAL A 115 -10.99 -4.29 12.81
N GLU A 116 -10.38 -5.46 12.70
CA GLU A 116 -8.93 -5.59 12.75
C GLU A 116 -8.30 -5.03 11.47
N VAL A 117 -7.24 -4.22 11.59
CA VAL A 117 -6.62 -3.54 10.45
C VAL A 117 -5.10 -3.66 10.48
N ALA A 118 -4.51 -3.95 9.32
CA ALA A 118 -3.06 -3.92 9.11
C ALA A 118 -2.70 -3.35 7.74
N PHE A 119 -1.42 -3.07 7.57
CA PHE A 119 -0.89 -2.39 6.39
C PHE A 119 0.33 -3.11 5.82
N ILE A 120 0.32 -3.32 4.51
CA ILE A 120 1.48 -3.60 3.68
C ILE A 120 1.78 -2.33 2.91
N ILE A 121 2.97 -1.79 3.15
CA ILE A 121 3.41 -0.48 2.65
C ILE A 121 4.66 -0.69 1.79
N LEU A 122 4.51 -0.59 0.48
CA LEU A 122 5.58 -0.78 -0.49
C LEU A 122 6.12 0.57 -0.96
N THR A 123 7.44 0.72 -0.87
CA THR A 123 8.21 1.91 -1.27
C THR A 123 7.57 3.23 -0.78
N PRO A 124 7.45 3.41 0.54
CA PRO A 124 6.82 4.60 1.13
C PRO A 124 7.55 5.89 0.79
N LEU A 125 6.80 7.00 0.73
CA LEU A 125 7.31 8.33 0.41
C LEU A 125 7.98 9.00 1.63
N LEU A 126 9.00 8.38 2.23
CA LEU A 126 9.56 8.80 3.53
C LEU A 126 10.17 10.21 3.54
N GLN A 127 10.45 10.82 2.39
CA GLN A 127 10.87 12.22 2.31
C GLN A 127 9.73 13.22 2.53
N PHE A 128 8.47 12.78 2.48
CA PHE A 128 7.32 13.67 2.66
C PHE A 128 7.18 14.03 4.14
N GLU A 129 6.99 15.32 4.40
CA GLU A 129 6.86 15.85 5.74
C GLU A 129 5.69 15.20 6.49
N GLY A 130 5.95 14.70 7.70
CA GLY A 130 4.95 14.05 8.55
C GLY A 130 4.54 12.64 8.12
N PHE A 131 5.05 12.10 7.00
CA PHE A 131 4.70 10.76 6.54
C PHE A 131 5.12 9.72 7.59
N THR A 132 6.40 9.74 8.00
CA THR A 132 6.90 8.75 8.96
C THR A 132 6.25 8.90 10.33
N GLU A 133 5.98 10.13 10.74
CA GLU A 133 5.29 10.45 11.99
C GLU A 133 3.87 9.88 11.99
N GLY A 134 3.15 9.94 10.87
CA GLY A 134 1.84 9.33 10.71
C GLY A 134 1.88 7.81 10.92
N LEU A 135 2.84 7.11 10.30
CA LEU A 135 3.02 5.67 10.53
C LEU A 135 3.40 5.36 11.99
N LEU A 136 4.32 6.11 12.58
CA LEU A 136 4.78 5.89 13.96
C LEU A 136 3.69 6.16 15.01
N ALA A 137 2.68 6.96 14.68
CA ALA A 137 1.53 7.23 15.54
C ALA A 137 0.53 6.07 15.60
N SER A 138 0.70 5.03 14.77
CA SER A 138 -0.16 3.85 14.77
C SER A 138 0.39 2.73 15.63
N ASP A 139 -0.51 2.01 16.30
CA ASP A 139 -0.24 0.75 16.97
C ASP A 139 -0.74 -0.46 16.17
N LYS A 140 -1.21 -0.25 14.94
CA LYS A 140 -1.69 -1.31 14.06
C LYS A 140 -0.51 -2.07 13.44
N PRO A 141 -0.63 -3.38 13.16
CA PRO A 141 0.42 -4.15 12.50
C PRO A 141 0.77 -3.57 11.13
N MET A 142 2.06 -3.44 10.85
CA MET A 142 2.56 -2.91 9.58
C MET A 142 3.75 -3.73 9.08
N PHE A 143 3.73 -4.01 7.78
CA PHE A 143 4.86 -4.52 7.02
C PHE A 143 5.30 -3.48 5.99
N VAL A 144 6.55 -3.04 6.07
CA VAL A 144 7.11 -1.99 5.21
C VAL A 144 8.24 -2.58 4.37
N VAL A 145 8.20 -2.33 3.06
CA VAL A 145 9.25 -2.74 2.11
C VAL A 145 9.83 -1.50 1.43
N ILE A 146 11.15 -1.34 1.41
CA ILE A 146 11.81 -0.23 0.72
C ILE A 146 13.14 -0.65 0.12
N GLY A 147 13.49 -0.10 -1.04
CA GLY A 147 14.81 -0.27 -1.65
C GLY A 147 15.82 0.73 -1.06
N THR A 148 17.07 0.32 -0.85
CA THR A 148 18.08 1.22 -0.27
C THR A 148 18.56 2.31 -1.25
N GLU A 149 18.28 2.15 -2.55
CA GLU A 149 18.49 3.15 -3.59
C GLU A 149 17.18 3.81 -4.04
N ASP A 150 16.10 3.63 -3.28
CA ASP A 150 14.86 4.37 -3.47
C ASP A 150 15.12 5.86 -3.24
N GLY A 151 14.65 6.72 -4.17
CA GLY A 151 14.77 8.17 -4.03
C GLY A 151 14.09 8.72 -2.78
N HIS A 152 13.13 8.00 -2.20
CA HIS A 152 12.49 8.36 -0.93
C HIS A 152 13.16 7.75 0.29
N TYR A 153 14.19 6.92 0.14
CA TYR A 153 14.88 6.27 1.26
C TYR A 153 15.50 7.29 2.21
N ARG A 154 15.27 7.09 3.51
CA ARG A 154 15.80 7.92 4.60
C ARG A 154 16.20 7.02 5.76
N ALA A 155 17.50 6.80 5.95
CA ALA A 155 18.03 5.86 6.94
C ALA A 155 17.51 6.12 8.37
N ASP A 156 17.38 7.40 8.74
CA ASP A 156 16.85 7.82 10.04
C ASP A 156 15.36 7.47 10.22
N HIS A 157 14.55 7.63 9.17
CA HIS A 157 13.14 7.25 9.17
C HIS A 157 12.96 5.73 9.18
N VAL A 158 13.73 5.02 8.36
CA VAL A 158 13.73 3.55 8.29
C VAL A 158 14.10 2.94 9.64
N LYS A 159 15.14 3.45 10.30
CA LYS A 159 15.54 3.01 11.65
C LYS A 159 14.44 3.22 12.69
N ARG A 160 13.70 4.33 12.63
CA ARG A 160 12.57 4.58 13.53
C ARG A 160 11.41 3.62 13.25
N LEU A 161 11.07 3.40 11.98
CA LEU A 161 10.01 2.48 11.58
C LEU A 161 10.30 1.03 11.97
N ALA A 162 11.56 0.59 11.90
CA ALA A 162 11.98 -0.75 12.32
C ALA A 162 11.72 -1.05 13.81
N GLN A 163 11.47 -0.03 14.64
CA GLN A 163 11.11 -0.20 16.05
C GLN A 163 9.60 -0.47 16.25
N LYS A 164 8.78 -0.24 15.23
CA LYS A 164 7.30 -0.26 15.29
C LYS A 164 6.66 -1.18 14.25
N ALA A 165 7.34 -1.47 13.15
CA ALA A 165 6.85 -2.24 12.03
C ALA A 165 7.84 -3.34 11.64
N THR A 166 7.34 -4.40 11.03
CA THR A 166 8.21 -5.36 10.33
C THR A 166 8.74 -4.68 9.08
N LEU A 167 10.06 -4.61 8.95
CA LEU A 167 10.73 -3.90 7.85
C LEU A 167 11.54 -4.86 6.99
N LEU A 168 11.43 -4.71 5.67
CA LEU A 168 12.30 -5.33 4.68
C LEU A 168 12.98 -4.27 3.83
N GLU A 169 14.29 -4.10 4.02
CA GLU A 169 15.14 -3.31 3.12
C GLU A 169 15.67 -4.22 2.01
N ILE A 170 15.59 -3.76 0.76
CA ILE A 170 16.13 -4.48 -0.39
C ILE A 170 17.40 -3.75 -0.88
N PRO A 171 18.59 -4.32 -0.64
CA PRO A 171 19.85 -3.68 -0.99
C PRO A 171 19.98 -3.40 -2.50
N GLY A 172 20.39 -2.17 -2.85
CA GLY A 172 20.59 -1.74 -4.24
C GLY A 172 19.31 -1.51 -5.04
N ALA A 173 18.14 -1.76 -4.44
CA ALA A 173 16.89 -1.66 -5.15
C ALA A 173 16.36 -0.22 -5.18
N ASN A 174 15.79 0.15 -6.32
CA ASN A 174 15.17 1.44 -6.58
C ASN A 174 13.71 1.50 -6.08
N HIS A 175 12.98 2.55 -6.46
CA HIS A 175 11.58 2.77 -6.07
C HIS A 175 10.55 1.76 -6.63
N SER A 176 10.96 0.96 -7.63
CA SER A 176 10.19 -0.19 -8.14
C SER A 176 10.66 -1.52 -7.54
N LEU A 177 11.61 -1.48 -6.60
CA LEU A 177 12.30 -2.63 -5.99
C LEU A 177 13.15 -3.44 -6.99
N GLU A 178 13.62 -2.78 -8.05
CA GLU A 178 14.51 -3.35 -9.06
C GLU A 178 15.95 -2.83 -8.89
N GLN A 179 16.93 -3.61 -9.33
CA GLN A 179 18.32 -3.15 -9.37
C GLN A 179 18.51 -2.11 -10.48
N ARG A 180 19.52 -1.25 -10.33
CA ARG A 180 19.89 -0.25 -11.36
C ARG A 180 20.23 -0.90 -12.71
N GLU A 181 21.04 -1.95 -12.67
CA GLU A 181 21.38 -2.72 -13.87
C GLU A 181 20.36 -3.85 -14.05
N PRO A 182 19.75 -4.00 -15.24
CA PRO A 182 18.76 -5.03 -15.48
C PRO A 182 19.32 -6.44 -15.23
N ASN A 183 18.70 -7.15 -14.28
CA ASN A 183 19.01 -8.54 -13.99
C ASN A 183 17.72 -9.28 -13.61
N VAL A 184 17.26 -10.16 -14.50
CA VAL A 184 15.98 -10.85 -14.33
C VAL A 184 15.98 -11.79 -13.13
N ASP A 185 17.08 -12.50 -12.88
CA ASP A 185 17.17 -13.47 -11.78
C ASP A 185 17.09 -12.74 -10.43
N VAL A 186 17.78 -11.61 -10.31
CA VAL A 186 17.72 -10.77 -9.10
C VAL A 186 16.33 -10.16 -8.92
N ALA A 187 15.71 -9.67 -9.99
CA ALA A 187 14.34 -9.12 -9.91
C ALA A 187 13.33 -10.18 -9.46
N LEU A 188 13.42 -11.41 -10.00
CA LEU A 188 12.57 -12.53 -9.59
C LEU A 188 12.85 -12.95 -8.14
N GLN A 189 14.11 -12.95 -7.71
CA GLN A 189 14.47 -13.24 -6.33
C GLN A 189 13.89 -12.20 -5.36
N HIS A 190 14.01 -10.90 -5.68
CA HIS A 190 13.39 -9.84 -4.87
C HIS A 190 11.87 -10.05 -4.76
N LEU A 191 11.20 -10.31 -5.88
CA LEU A 191 9.75 -10.56 -5.88
C LEU A 191 9.40 -11.76 -4.99
N LEU A 192 10.14 -12.86 -5.10
CA LEU A 192 9.93 -14.04 -4.28
C LEU A 192 10.10 -13.72 -2.78
N ASP A 193 11.18 -13.03 -2.41
CA ASP A 193 11.49 -12.67 -1.02
C ASP A 193 10.39 -11.76 -0.43
N ILE A 194 9.96 -10.75 -1.19
CA ILE A 194 8.86 -9.87 -0.81
C ILE A 194 7.57 -10.67 -0.58
N GLN A 195 7.20 -11.53 -1.53
CA GLN A 195 5.96 -12.32 -1.43
C GLN A 195 6.00 -13.30 -0.25
N GLN A 196 7.16 -13.90 0.04
CA GLN A 196 7.32 -14.75 1.22
C GLN A 196 7.18 -13.96 2.52
N ARG A 197 7.73 -12.75 2.60
CA ARG A 197 7.62 -11.89 3.79
C ARG A 197 6.21 -11.35 3.98
N ILE A 198 5.51 -10.99 2.89
CA ILE A 198 4.08 -10.64 2.93
C ILE A 198 3.27 -11.81 3.48
N GLN A 199 3.49 -13.02 2.96
CA GLN A 199 2.79 -14.22 3.44
C GLN A 199 3.06 -14.52 4.91
N GLN A 200 4.29 -14.28 5.38
CA GLN A 200 4.62 -14.45 6.79
C GLN A 200 3.86 -13.44 7.66
N PHE A 201 3.91 -12.15 7.30
CA PHE A 201 3.18 -11.11 7.99
C PHE A 201 1.67 -11.40 8.06
N MET A 202 1.06 -11.84 6.95
CA MET A 202 -0.36 -12.17 6.88
C MET A 202 -0.78 -13.32 7.80
N LYS A 203 0.14 -14.16 8.29
CA LYS A 203 -0.15 -15.23 9.26
C LYS A 203 -0.09 -14.76 10.71
N GLU A 204 0.57 -13.63 10.97
CA GLU A 204 0.94 -13.17 12.31
C GLU A 204 0.04 -12.04 12.83
N TRP A 205 -0.60 -11.30 11.93
CA TRP A 205 -1.53 -10.25 12.30
C TRP A 205 -2.91 -10.79 12.64
#